data_AF-A0A5B0TLR3-F1
#
_entry.id   AF-A0A5B0TLR3-F1
#
_cell.length_a   1.000
_cell.length_b   1.000
_cell.length_c   1.000
_cell.angle_alpha   90.00
_cell.angle_beta   90.00
_cell.angle_gamma   90.00
#
_symmetry.space_group_name_H-M   'P 1'
#
loop_
_entity.id
_entity.type
_entity.pdbx_description
1 polymer ?
#
loop_
_entity_poly.entity_id
_entity_poly.type
_entity_poly.pdbx_seq_one_letter_code
_entity_poly.pdbx_strand_id
1 'polypeptide(L)'
;MENILLTAPDSALPEVSSPAYELLSLLYGSDEKNKLPRDFLCNELGGGFRAYLQKLMGEHYQHWLIHTEQDVYNGKKQTFYWLDERHISCDWEQDKDARAIACKRYKDRSYYSTKRAVERLERAKREKAAADKEYQQRIKSKKPTQD
;
A
#
# COMPACT_ATOMS: atom_id res chain seq x y z
N MET A 1 6.31 22.38 1.52
CA MET A 1 5.75 21.98 0.21
C MET A 1 6.38 22.72 -0.96
N GLU A 2 6.98 23.91 -0.75
CA GLU A 2 7.54 24.74 -1.84
C GLU A 2 8.52 24.00 -2.76
N ASN A 3 9.46 23.21 -2.23
CA ASN A 3 10.43 22.48 -3.05
C ASN A 3 9.78 21.46 -3.98
N ILE A 4 8.75 20.76 -3.49
CA ILE A 4 8.00 19.77 -4.27
C ILE A 4 7.24 20.45 -5.42
N LEU A 5 6.71 21.65 -5.20
CA LEU A 5 5.95 22.38 -6.23
C LEU A 5 6.83 22.81 -7.42
N LEU A 6 8.16 22.82 -7.25
CA LEU A 6 9.09 23.20 -8.32
C LEU A 6 9.42 22.03 -9.26
N THR A 7 9.40 20.79 -8.76
CA THR A 7 9.89 19.61 -9.50
C THR A 7 8.82 18.58 -9.77
N ALA A 8 7.81 18.44 -8.90
CA ALA A 8 6.79 17.43 -9.06
C ALA A 8 5.83 17.79 -10.20
N PRO A 9 5.44 16.82 -11.04
CA PRO A 9 4.40 17.02 -12.04
C PRO A 9 3.07 17.44 -11.39
N ASP A 10 2.30 18.32 -12.03
CA ASP A 10 1.01 18.80 -11.49
C ASP A 10 0.06 17.66 -11.12
N SER A 11 0.00 16.61 -11.93
CA SER A 11 -0.87 15.45 -11.67
C SER A 11 -0.35 14.51 -10.56
N ALA A 12 0.86 14.72 -10.06
CA ALA A 12 1.35 14.05 -8.86
C ALA A 12 0.94 14.76 -7.56
N LEU A 13 0.45 16.00 -7.65
CA LEU A 13 0.04 16.80 -6.51
C LEU A 13 -1.44 16.56 -6.19
N PRO A 14 -1.78 16.14 -4.96
CA PRO A 14 -3.18 16.07 -4.55
C PRO A 14 -3.81 17.47 -4.46
N GLU A 15 -5.13 17.54 -4.54
CA GLU A 15 -5.87 18.78 -4.31
C GLU A 15 -5.63 19.30 -2.90
N VAL A 16 -5.43 20.62 -2.74
CA VAL A 16 -5.02 21.26 -1.48
C VAL A 16 -5.98 20.97 -0.31
N SER A 17 -7.28 20.86 -0.59
CA SER A 17 -8.31 20.53 0.42
C SER A 17 -8.44 19.04 0.71
N SER A 18 -7.66 18.18 0.06
CA SER A 18 -7.77 16.73 0.21
C SER A 18 -6.91 16.22 1.38
N PRO A 19 -7.37 15.18 2.10
CA PRO A 19 -6.56 14.52 3.13
C PRO A 19 -5.25 13.91 2.59
N ALA A 20 -5.15 13.66 1.27
CA ALA A 20 -3.93 13.20 0.64
C ALA A 20 -2.87 14.32 0.53
N TYR A 21 -3.29 15.57 0.32
CA TYR A 21 -2.40 16.73 0.35
C TYR A 21 -1.88 16.98 1.76
N GLU A 22 -2.75 16.85 2.76
CA GLU A 22 -2.37 16.99 4.17
C GLU A 22 -1.35 15.90 4.57
N LEU A 23 -1.59 14.65 4.18
CA LEU A 23 -0.62 13.57 4.39
C LEU A 23 0.72 13.84 3.70
N LEU A 24 0.72 14.31 2.46
CA LEU A 24 1.94 14.66 1.74
C LEU A 24 2.66 15.83 2.42
N SER A 25 1.93 16.79 2.97
CA SER A 25 2.48 17.94 3.69
C SER A 25 3.13 17.54 5.02
N LEU A 26 2.53 16.58 5.75
CA LEU A 26 3.15 16.00 6.94
C LEU A 26 4.44 15.26 6.57
N LEU A 27 4.40 14.43 5.51
CA LEU A 27 5.56 13.68 5.04
C LEU A 27 6.68 14.58 4.50
N TYR A 28 6.34 15.73 3.91
CA TYR A 28 7.32 16.72 3.45
C TYR A 28 8.20 17.24 4.59
N GLY A 29 7.65 17.37 5.81
CA GLY A 29 8.40 17.77 7.00
C GLY A 29 9.16 16.62 7.67
N SER A 30 9.10 15.41 7.12
CA SER A 30 9.73 14.22 7.67
C SER A 30 10.93 13.78 6.84
N ASP A 31 11.92 13.20 7.51
CA ASP A 31 13.10 12.59 6.91
C ASP A 31 13.44 11.28 7.65
N GLU A 32 14.58 10.67 7.32
CA GLU A 32 15.04 9.44 7.99
C GLU A 32 15.23 9.61 9.51
N LYS A 33 15.60 10.82 9.96
CA LYS A 33 15.83 11.14 11.38
C LYS A 33 14.54 11.50 12.11
N ASN A 34 13.56 12.09 11.40
CA ASN A 34 12.27 12.53 11.90
C ASN A 34 11.12 11.75 11.23
N LYS A 35 11.26 10.42 11.20
CA LYS A 35 10.26 9.51 10.63
C LYS A 35 8.96 9.56 11.43
N LEU A 36 7.82 9.61 10.73
CA LEU A 36 6.50 9.77 11.35
C LEU A 36 5.92 8.42 11.81
N PRO A 37 5.58 8.25 13.09
CA PRO A 37 4.94 7.02 13.57
C PRO A 37 3.52 6.88 13.02
N ARG A 38 3.10 5.63 12.75
CA ARG A 38 1.74 5.30 12.30
C ARG A 38 0.66 5.92 13.20
N ASP A 39 0.84 5.83 14.50
CA ASP A 39 -0.18 6.29 15.45
C ASP A 39 -0.32 7.81 15.44
N PHE A 40 0.76 8.56 15.20
CA PHE A 40 0.69 10.00 14.95
C PHE A 40 -0.16 10.31 13.71
N LEU A 41 0.14 9.67 12.57
CA LEU A 41 -0.65 9.86 11.34
C LEU A 41 -2.12 9.46 11.51
N CYS A 42 -2.39 8.43 12.32
CA CYS A 42 -3.75 8.00 12.63
C CYS A 42 -4.51 9.00 13.50
N ASN A 43 -3.82 9.74 14.37
CA ASN A 43 -4.42 10.78 15.19
C ASN A 43 -4.71 12.04 14.37
N GLU A 44 -3.79 12.44 13.50
CA GLU A 44 -3.95 13.65 12.67
C GLU A 44 -4.99 13.45 11.54
N LEU A 45 -4.94 12.33 10.82
CA LEU A 45 -5.74 12.11 9.60
C LEU A 45 -6.84 11.06 9.77
N GLY A 46 -6.96 10.48 10.95
CA GLY A 46 -7.85 9.35 11.23
C GLY A 46 -7.34 8.02 10.66
N GLY A 47 -8.00 6.91 11.04
CA GLY A 47 -7.62 5.55 10.60
C GLY A 47 -7.69 5.31 9.08
N GLY A 48 -8.39 6.19 8.34
CA GLY A 48 -8.50 6.16 6.88
C GLY A 48 -7.24 6.59 6.14
N PHE A 49 -6.23 7.14 6.83
CA PHE A 49 -5.02 7.67 6.20
C PHE A 49 -4.29 6.67 5.28
N ARG A 50 -4.43 5.38 5.58
CA ARG A 50 -3.84 4.29 4.77
C ARG A 50 -4.32 4.31 3.32
N ALA A 51 -5.56 4.71 3.07
CA ALA A 51 -6.08 4.84 1.70
C ALA A 51 -5.38 5.98 0.96
N TYR A 52 -5.14 7.10 1.62
CA TYR A 52 -4.42 8.25 1.05
C TYR A 52 -2.94 7.90 0.83
N LEU A 53 -2.31 7.21 1.78
CA LEU A 53 -0.95 6.71 1.63
C LEU A 53 -0.83 5.77 0.42
N GLN A 54 -1.78 4.85 0.25
CA GLN A 54 -1.80 3.95 -0.91
C GLN A 54 -1.97 4.71 -2.23
N LYS A 55 -2.78 5.79 -2.26
CA LYS A 55 -2.92 6.64 -3.45
C LYS A 55 -1.61 7.36 -3.77
N LEU A 56 -0.93 7.91 -2.77
CA LEU A 56 0.37 8.61 -2.94
C LEU A 56 1.43 7.65 -3.51
N MET A 57 1.54 6.45 -2.94
CA MET A 57 2.50 5.43 -3.41
C MET A 57 2.10 4.77 -4.74
N GLY A 58 0.87 4.97 -5.21
CA GLY A 58 0.30 4.31 -6.37
C GLY A 58 0.27 5.19 -7.61
N GLU A 59 -0.42 4.69 -8.64
CA GLU A 59 -0.52 5.34 -9.95
C GLU A 59 -1.23 6.69 -9.90
N HIS A 60 -2.17 6.86 -8.96
CA HIS A 60 -3.02 8.04 -8.89
C HIS A 60 -2.26 9.35 -8.71
N TYR A 61 -1.18 9.32 -7.91
CA TYR A 61 -0.29 10.48 -7.70
C TYR A 61 1.14 10.21 -8.18
N GLN A 62 1.26 9.40 -9.22
CA GLN A 62 2.53 9.09 -9.89
C GLN A 62 3.64 8.55 -8.97
N HIS A 63 3.31 7.68 -8.03
CA HIS A 63 4.26 6.88 -7.24
C HIS A 63 5.25 7.72 -6.41
N TRP A 64 4.75 8.42 -5.39
CA TRP A 64 5.63 9.00 -4.37
C TRP A 64 6.44 7.90 -3.67
N LEU A 65 7.76 8.08 -3.61
CA LEU A 65 8.66 7.19 -2.89
C LEU A 65 8.62 7.53 -1.41
N ILE A 66 7.78 6.77 -0.70
CA ILE A 66 7.64 6.86 0.74
C ILE A 66 8.29 5.62 1.34
N HIS A 67 9.25 5.85 2.22
CA HIS A 67 9.93 4.78 2.94
C HIS A 67 9.10 4.32 4.12
N THR A 68 9.23 3.04 4.44
CA THR A 68 8.51 2.41 5.55
C THR A 68 9.46 1.54 6.34
N GLU A 69 9.50 1.73 7.64
CA GLU A 69 10.32 0.92 8.56
C GLU A 69 9.47 0.46 9.74
N GLN A 70 9.77 -0.72 10.29
CA GLN A 70 9.18 -1.18 11.55
C GLN A 70 10.17 -0.92 12.68
N ASP A 71 9.73 -0.16 13.68
CA ASP A 71 10.55 0.17 14.84
C ASP A 71 9.68 0.24 16.10
N VAL A 72 10.29 0.37 17.28
CA VAL A 72 9.60 0.44 18.57
C VAL A 72 9.39 1.90 18.95
N TYR A 73 8.14 2.28 19.21
CA TYR A 73 7.80 3.58 19.80
C TYR A 73 6.72 3.43 20.85
N ASN A 74 6.96 4.08 21.99
CA ASN A 74 6.18 3.92 23.22
C ASN A 74 6.00 2.45 23.62
N GLY A 75 7.07 1.65 23.51
CA GLY A 75 7.08 0.23 23.89
C GLY A 75 6.30 -0.69 22.94
N LYS A 76 5.76 -0.18 21.83
CA LYS A 76 5.01 -0.97 20.85
C LYS A 76 5.70 -0.93 19.48
N LYS A 77 5.72 -2.08 18.79
CA LYS A 77 6.16 -2.14 17.40
C LYS A 77 5.17 -1.40 16.53
N GLN A 78 5.65 -0.44 15.75
CA GLN A 78 4.83 0.30 14.81
C GLN A 78 5.60 0.63 13.53
N THR A 79 4.85 0.98 12.50
CA THR A 79 5.41 1.38 11.21
C THR A 79 5.66 2.87 11.21
N PHE A 80 6.82 3.26 10.70
CA PHE A 80 7.22 4.64 10.49
C PHE A 80 7.24 4.95 9.00
N TYR A 81 6.98 6.22 8.69
CA TYR A 81 6.87 6.71 7.33
C TYR A 81 7.68 7.99 7.17
N TRP A 82 8.40 8.12 6.06
CA TRP A 82 9.03 9.38 5.68
C TRP A 82 9.14 9.48 4.16
N LEU A 83 9.23 10.71 3.67
CA LEU A 83 9.41 10.97 2.24
C LEU A 83 10.88 10.78 1.85
N ASP A 84 11.13 10.22 0.67
CA ASP A 84 12.48 10.15 0.13
C ASP A 84 13.02 11.57 -0.16
N GLU A 85 14.24 11.86 0.29
CA GLU A 85 14.86 13.18 0.20
C GLU A 85 14.99 13.71 -1.24
N ARG A 86 15.04 12.81 -2.23
CA ARG A 86 15.10 13.19 -3.65
C ARG A 86 13.86 13.93 -4.14
N HIS A 87 12.73 13.78 -3.45
CA HIS A 87 11.52 14.55 -3.75
C HIS A 87 11.61 16.02 -3.30
N ILE A 88 12.50 16.34 -2.36
CA ILE A 88 12.65 17.69 -1.80
C ILE A 88 13.97 18.37 -2.18
N SER A 89 14.80 17.70 -3.00
CA SER A 89 16.12 18.18 -3.44
C SER A 89 16.08 19.30 -4.49
N CYS A 90 14.89 19.63 -5.02
CA CYS A 90 14.68 20.56 -6.14
C CYS A 90 15.39 20.14 -7.45
N ASP A 91 15.78 18.86 -7.58
CA ASP A 91 16.35 18.29 -8.79
C ASP A 91 15.31 17.38 -9.48
N TRP A 92 14.95 17.73 -10.72
CA TRP A 92 13.91 17.05 -11.48
C TRP A 92 14.29 15.63 -11.89
N GLU A 93 15.58 15.34 -12.12
CA GLU A 93 16.02 13.97 -12.44
C GLU A 93 15.99 13.10 -11.17
N GLN A 94 16.35 13.67 -10.01
CA GLN A 94 16.27 12.94 -8.74
C GLN A 94 14.81 12.61 -8.35
N ASP A 95 13.87 13.54 -8.52
CA ASP A 95 12.44 13.27 -8.31
C ASP A 95 11.95 12.14 -9.24
N LYS A 96 12.33 12.20 -10.51
CA LYS A 96 11.98 11.19 -11.51
C LYS A 96 12.57 9.81 -11.19
N ASP A 97 13.82 9.75 -10.74
CA ASP A 97 14.47 8.50 -10.31
C ASP A 97 13.76 7.91 -9.09
N ALA A 98 13.40 8.74 -8.10
CA ALA A 98 12.63 8.31 -6.94
C ALA A 98 11.27 7.71 -7.35
N ARG A 99 10.55 8.39 -8.26
CA ARG A 99 9.28 7.89 -8.82
C ARG A 99 9.45 6.59 -9.61
N ALA A 100 10.51 6.45 -10.40
CA ALA A 100 10.79 5.24 -11.15
C ALA A 100 11.01 4.03 -10.20
N ILE A 101 11.76 4.24 -9.11
CA ILE A 101 11.96 3.24 -8.07
C ILE A 101 10.64 2.87 -7.39
N ALA A 102 9.83 3.86 -7.01
CA ALA A 102 8.53 3.65 -6.40
C ALA A 102 7.57 2.88 -7.32
N CYS A 103 7.51 3.26 -8.61
CA CYS A 103 6.73 2.58 -9.63
C CYS A 103 7.14 1.10 -9.76
N LYS A 104 8.44 0.81 -9.88
CA LYS A 104 8.94 -0.56 -9.93
C LYS A 104 8.51 -1.36 -8.70
N ARG A 105 8.69 -0.82 -7.49
CA ARG A 105 8.29 -1.48 -6.23
C ARG A 105 6.79 -1.75 -6.18
N TYR A 106 5.97 -0.80 -6.63
CA TYR A 106 4.52 -0.93 -6.68
C TYR A 106 4.07 -2.05 -7.63
N LYS A 107 4.63 -2.06 -8.85
CA LYS A 107 4.33 -3.09 -9.86
C LYS A 107 4.84 -4.47 -9.45
N ASP A 108 6.03 -4.56 -8.87
CA ASP A 108 6.57 -5.82 -8.32
C ASP A 108 5.60 -6.40 -7.27
N ARG A 109 5.14 -5.57 -6.32
CA ARG A 109 4.17 -5.99 -5.30
C ARG A 109 2.86 -6.49 -5.92
N SER A 110 2.35 -5.76 -6.92
CA SER A 110 1.13 -6.15 -7.64
C SER A 110 1.30 -7.51 -8.33
N TYR A 111 2.40 -7.70 -9.07
CA TYR A 111 2.72 -8.94 -9.76
C TYR A 111 2.77 -10.14 -8.79
N TYR A 112 3.54 -10.04 -7.71
CA TYR A 112 3.66 -11.13 -6.75
C TYR A 112 2.38 -11.39 -5.96
N SER A 113 1.59 -10.35 -5.67
CA SER A 113 0.27 -10.51 -5.04
C SER A 113 -0.66 -11.33 -5.93
N THR A 114 -0.72 -11.00 -7.23
CA THR A 114 -1.52 -11.71 -8.22
C THR A 114 -1.06 -13.15 -8.39
N LYS A 115 0.26 -13.39 -8.49
CA LYS A 115 0.82 -14.74 -8.57
C LYS A 115 0.38 -15.60 -7.38
N ARG A 116 0.50 -15.08 -6.15
CA ARG A 116 0.05 -15.78 -4.94
C ARG A 116 -1.47 -15.99 -4.91
N ALA A 117 -2.25 -15.06 -5.47
CA ALA A 117 -3.71 -15.21 -5.56
C ALA A 117 -4.10 -16.36 -6.48
N VAL A 118 -3.40 -16.53 -7.61
CA VAL A 118 -3.58 -17.68 -8.52
C VAL A 118 -3.24 -18.99 -7.80
N GLU A 119 -2.12 -19.05 -7.09
CA GLU A 119 -1.74 -20.24 -6.30
C GLU A 119 -2.80 -20.61 -5.25
N ARG A 120 -3.35 -19.60 -4.54
CA ARG A 120 -4.44 -19.80 -3.58
C ARG A 120 -5.73 -20.30 -4.25
N LEU A 121 -6.06 -19.79 -5.44
CA LEU A 121 -7.23 -20.22 -6.19
C LEU A 121 -7.13 -21.70 -6.59
N GLU A 122 -5.97 -22.13 -7.10
CA GLU A 122 -5.75 -23.53 -7.47
C GLU A 122 -5.78 -24.48 -6.27
N ARG A 123 -5.33 -24.02 -5.09
CA ARG A 123 -5.52 -24.77 -3.85
C ARG A 123 -7.00 -24.86 -3.46
N ALA A 124 -7.72 -23.74 -3.48
CA ALA A 124 -9.14 -23.70 -3.13
C ALA A 124 -10.01 -24.58 -4.04
N LYS A 125 -9.70 -24.66 -5.34
CA LYS A 125 -10.36 -25.58 -6.29
C LYS A 125 -10.23 -27.04 -5.87
N ARG A 126 -9.03 -27.47 -5.46
CA ARG A 126 -8.76 -28.84 -5.00
C ARG A 126 -9.47 -29.14 -3.68
N GLU A 127 -9.41 -28.22 -2.72
CA GLU A 127 -10.10 -28.34 -1.43
C GLU A 127 -11.62 -28.42 -1.62
N LYS A 128 -12.20 -27.58 -2.48
CA LYS A 128 -13.62 -27.65 -2.84
C LYS A 128 -13.98 -28.99 -3.50
N ALA A 129 -13.19 -29.47 -4.45
CA ALA A 129 -13.46 -30.75 -5.12
C ALA A 129 -13.42 -31.94 -4.13
N ALA A 130 -12.49 -31.92 -3.17
CA ALA A 130 -12.41 -32.93 -2.11
C ALA A 130 -13.65 -32.88 -1.20
N ALA A 131 -14.07 -31.68 -0.77
CA ALA A 131 -15.26 -31.48 0.04
C ALA A 131 -16.55 -31.90 -0.70
N ASP A 132 -16.66 -31.57 -2.00
CA ASP A 132 -17.78 -31.98 -2.84
C ASP A 132 -17.86 -33.51 -2.95
N LYS A 133 -16.72 -34.19 -3.10
CA LYS A 133 -16.64 -35.66 -3.12
C LYS A 133 -17.06 -36.27 -1.78
N GLU A 134 -16.55 -35.75 -0.66
CA GLU A 134 -16.92 -36.22 0.68
C GLU A 134 -18.43 -36.04 0.93
N TYR A 135 -19.00 -34.90 0.54
CA TYR A 135 -20.43 -34.63 0.64
C TYR A 135 -21.26 -35.63 -0.18
N GLN A 136 -20.86 -35.91 -1.42
CA GLN A 136 -21.53 -36.93 -2.24
C GLN A 136 -21.49 -38.30 -1.56
N GLN A 137 -20.34 -38.70 -1.02
CA GLN A 137 -20.13 -40.01 -0.37
C GLN A 137 -20.84 -40.17 0.97
N ARG A 138 -21.07 -39.08 1.72
CA ARG A 138 -21.69 -39.16 3.05
C ARG A 138 -23.17 -38.82 3.08
N ILE A 139 -23.63 -37.94 2.19
CA ILE A 139 -24.99 -37.40 2.22
C ILE A 139 -25.81 -37.89 1.02
N LYS A 140 -25.32 -37.74 -0.21
CA LYS A 140 -26.11 -38.13 -1.40
C LYS A 140 -26.26 -39.64 -1.53
N SER A 141 -25.22 -40.41 -1.21
CA SER A 141 -25.22 -41.88 -1.20
C SER A 141 -26.14 -42.50 -0.14
N LYS A 142 -26.54 -41.74 0.90
CA LYS A 142 -27.46 -42.18 1.96
C LYS A 142 -28.93 -41.86 1.67
N LYS A 143 -29.25 -41.25 0.52
CA LYS A 143 -30.65 -41.07 0.13
C LYS A 143 -31.26 -42.45 -0.18
N PRO A 144 -32.37 -42.85 0.46
CA PRO A 144 -33.04 -44.09 0.11
C PRO A 144 -33.55 -43.98 -1.32
N THR A 145 -33.27 -44.99 -2.14
CA THR A 145 -33.99 -45.21 -3.40
C THR A 145 -35.46 -45.40 -3.00
N GLN A 146 -36.33 -44.49 -3.42
CA GLN A 146 -37.77 -44.72 -3.33
C GLN A 146 -38.11 -45.77 -4.38
N ASP A 147 -38.37 -47.00 -3.91
CA ASP A 147 -39.06 -48.04 -4.68
C ASP A 147 -40.54 -47.69 -4.85
#